data_AF-A0A951UEA4-F1
#
_entry.id   AF-A0A951UEA4-F1
#
_cell.length_a   1.000
_cell.length_b   1.000
_cell.length_c   1.000
_cell.angle_alpha   90.00
_cell.angle_beta   90.00
_cell.angle_gamma   90.00
#
_symmetry.space_group_name_H-M   'P 1'
#
loop_
_entity.id
_entity.type
_entity.pdbx_description
1 polymer ?
#
loop_
_entity_poly.entity_id
_entity_poly.type
_entity_poly.pdbx_seq_one_letter_code
_entity_poly.pdbx_strand_id
1 'polypeptide(L)'
;MGTQEILQALVNLSVSDRLTIAEAALKLVLREQNSLTKDEQKRQLILAAITAVADYASDSELNVFSDLEGEDFYEYPDEDLHNSASYV
;
A
#
# COMPACT_ATOMS: atom_id res chain seq x y z
N MET A 1 19.83 -26.20 -10.57
CA MET A 1 20.85 -25.86 -11.58
C MET A 1 21.77 -24.82 -10.98
N GLY A 2 23.08 -25.05 -11.05
CA GLY A 2 24.09 -24.10 -10.60
C GLY A 2 24.32 -22.99 -11.61
N THR A 3 24.82 -21.83 -11.16
CA THR A 3 25.14 -20.67 -12.01
C THR A 3 26.08 -21.03 -13.16
N GLN A 4 26.98 -21.99 -12.91
CA GLN A 4 27.98 -22.44 -13.89
C GLN A 4 27.36 -23.22 -15.06
N GLU A 5 26.29 -24.00 -14.80
CA GLU A 5 25.54 -24.73 -15.83
C GLU A 5 24.77 -23.77 -16.74
N ILE A 6 24.24 -22.68 -16.18
CA ILE A 6 23.56 -21.62 -16.94
C ILE A 6 24.55 -20.90 -17.86
N LEU A 7 25.74 -20.57 -17.36
CA LEU A 7 26.77 -19.91 -18.17
C LEU A 7 27.23 -20.80 -19.33
N GLN A 8 27.38 -22.11 -19.11
CA GLN A 8 27.71 -23.05 -20.18
C GLN A 8 26.58 -23.18 -21.21
N ALA A 9 25.32 -23.19 -20.77
CA ALA A 9 24.17 -23.22 -21.67
C ALA A 9 24.10 -21.97 -22.56
N LEU A 10 24.41 -20.77 -22.02
CA LEU A 10 24.41 -19.52 -22.77
C LEU A 10 25.42 -19.53 -23.94
N VAL A 11 26.58 -20.18 -23.78
CA VAL A 11 27.60 -20.26 -24.84
C VAL A 11 27.08 -20.97 -26.09
N ASN A 12 26.18 -21.94 -25.92
CA ASN A 12 25.62 -22.75 -27.00
C ASN A 12 24.46 -22.06 -27.74
N LEU A 13 24.03 -20.88 -27.30
CA LEU A 13 22.93 -20.13 -27.89
C LEU A 13 23.39 -19.14 -28.94
N SER A 14 22.48 -18.75 -29.83
CA SER A 14 22.73 -17.68 -30.79
C SER A 14 22.98 -16.35 -30.07
N VAL A 15 23.62 -15.39 -30.75
CA VAL A 15 23.80 -14.03 -30.20
C VAL A 15 22.44 -13.40 -29.88
N SER A 16 21.44 -13.59 -30.75
CA SER A 16 20.09 -13.06 -30.56
C SER A 16 19.45 -13.59 -29.28
N ASP A 17 19.52 -14.91 -29.05
CA ASP A 17 18.91 -15.53 -27.86
C ASP A 17 19.61 -15.08 -26.58
N ARG A 18 20.94 -14.93 -26.61
CA ARG A 18 21.70 -14.39 -25.48
C ARG A 18 21.30 -12.96 -25.15
N LEU A 19 21.07 -12.12 -26.16
CA LEU A 19 20.60 -10.75 -25.95
C LEU A 19 19.19 -10.71 -25.35
N THR A 20 18.28 -11.55 -25.84
CA THR A 20 16.93 -11.68 -25.27
C THR A 20 16.96 -12.11 -23.80
N ILE A 21 17.82 -13.08 -23.46
CA ILE A 21 18.00 -13.52 -22.08
C ILE A 21 18.61 -12.42 -21.21
N ALA A 22 19.60 -11.69 -21.71
CA ALA A 22 20.20 -10.56 -21.01
C ALA A 22 19.18 -9.45 -20.72
N GLU A 23 18.32 -9.13 -21.69
CA GLU A 23 17.24 -8.17 -21.52
C GLU A 23 16.22 -8.63 -20.45
N ALA A 24 15.81 -9.89 -20.50
CA ALA A 24 14.90 -10.46 -19.51
C ALA A 24 15.50 -10.44 -18.09
N ALA A 25 16.77 -10.82 -17.96
CA ALA A 25 17.50 -10.78 -16.70
C ALA A 25 17.62 -9.35 -16.16
N LEU A 26 17.93 -8.38 -17.01
CA LEU A 26 17.99 -6.96 -16.64
C LEU A 26 16.63 -6.45 -16.13
N LYS A 27 15.53 -6.80 -16.82
CA LYS A 27 14.16 -6.43 -16.39
C LYS A 27 13.82 -6.99 -15.01
N LEU A 28 14.27 -8.20 -14.68
CA LEU A 28 14.08 -8.79 -13.35
C LEU A 28 14.83 -8.00 -12.27
N VAL A 29 16.10 -7.69 -12.51
CA VAL A 29 16.90 -6.88 -11.57
C VAL A 29 16.29 -5.51 -11.35
N LEU A 30 15.82 -4.84 -12.41
CA LEU A 30 15.15 -3.55 -12.30
C LEU A 30 13.83 -3.64 -11.54
N ARG A 31 13.05 -4.70 -11.73
CA ARG A 31 11.82 -4.93 -10.98
C ARG A 31 12.08 -5.15 -9.49
N GLU A 32 13.14 -5.86 -9.16
CA GLU A 32 13.59 -6.05 -7.78
C GLU A 32 14.16 -4.76 -7.16
N GLN A 33 14.89 -3.95 -7.93
CA GLN A 33 15.32 -2.61 -7.48
C GLN A 33 14.15 -1.66 -7.24
N ASN A 34 13.11 -1.73 -8.07
CA ASN A 34 11.91 -0.92 -7.91
C ASN A 34 10.97 -1.44 -6.81
N SER A 35 11.23 -2.63 -6.26
CA SER A 35 10.60 -3.10 -5.04
C SER A 35 11.30 -2.46 -3.85
N LEU A 36 10.75 -1.35 -3.36
CA LEU A 36 11.20 -0.71 -2.12
C LEU A 36 11.30 -1.77 -1.01
N THR A 37 12.46 -1.86 -0.35
CA THR A 37 12.61 -2.64 0.87
C THR A 37 11.67 -2.10 1.94
N LYS A 38 11.34 -2.90 2.96
CA LYS A 38 10.48 -2.43 4.07
C LYS A 38 11.00 -1.15 4.72
N ASP A 39 12.33 -1.01 4.83
CA ASP A 39 12.95 0.18 5.41
C ASP A 39 12.83 1.40 4.50
N GLU A 40 12.99 1.23 3.18
CA GLU A 40 12.82 2.32 2.22
C GLU A 40 11.35 2.72 2.07
N GLN A 41 10.41 1.76 2.10
CA GLN A 41 8.97 2.04 2.18
C GLN A 41 8.64 2.86 3.43
N LYS A 42 9.18 2.47 4.59
CA LYS A 42 8.99 3.19 5.85
C LYS A 42 9.54 4.61 5.75
N ARG A 43 10.72 4.79 5.15
CA ARG A 43 11.32 6.12 4.94
C ARG A 43 10.46 7.00 4.04
N GLN A 44 9.96 6.46 2.93
CA GLN A 44 9.07 7.21 2.03
C GLN A 44 7.74 7.56 2.69
N LEU A 45 7.15 6.64 3.47
CA LEU A 45 5.93 6.93 4.25
C LEU A 45 6.16 8.05 5.27
N ILE A 46 7.30 8.07 5.95
CA ILE A 46 7.66 9.15 6.87
C ILE A 46 7.75 10.49 6.12
N LEU A 47 8.41 10.53 4.96
CA LEU A 47 8.52 11.74 4.14
C LEU A 47 7.15 12.22 3.64
N ALA A 48 6.31 11.30 3.17
CA ALA A 48 4.95 11.61 2.75
C ALA A 48 4.12 12.17 3.91
N ALA A 49 4.19 11.55 5.09
CA ALA A 49 3.50 12.02 6.28
C ALA A 49 3.97 13.43 6.68
N ILE A 50 5.28 13.67 6.75
CA ILE A 50 5.83 15.00 7.06
C ILE A 50 5.33 16.07 6.08
N THR A 51 5.26 15.72 4.79
CA THR A 51 4.79 16.65 3.75
C THR A 51 3.29 16.93 3.90
N ALA A 52 2.50 15.89 4.19
CA ALA A 52 1.04 16.00 4.34
C ALA A 52 0.60 16.73 5.61
N VAL A 53 1.45 16.85 6.65
CA VAL A 53 1.10 17.55 7.91
C VAL A 53 0.62 18.99 7.65
N ALA A 54 1.21 19.68 6.68
CA ALA A 54 0.82 21.05 6.35
C ALA A 54 -0.61 21.14 5.80
N ASP A 55 -1.08 20.09 5.12
CA ASP A 55 -2.43 20.04 4.55
C ASP A 55 -3.51 19.91 5.65
N TYR A 56 -3.11 19.59 6.88
CA TYR A 56 -3.98 19.53 8.07
C TYR A 56 -3.77 20.74 9.00
N ALA A 57 -3.35 21.90 8.49
CA ALA A 57 -3.34 23.13 9.26
C ALA A 57 -4.76 23.54 9.69
N SER A 58 -4.89 24.30 10.79
CA SER A 58 -6.19 24.68 11.37
C SER A 58 -7.09 25.48 10.42
N ASP A 59 -6.50 26.16 9.44
CA ASP A 59 -7.17 26.95 8.39
C ASP A 59 -7.19 26.25 7.02
N SER A 60 -6.78 24.99 6.96
CA SER A 60 -6.77 24.20 5.73
C SER A 60 -8.17 23.73 5.33
N GLU A 61 -8.39 23.53 4.03
CA GLU A 61 -9.64 22.97 3.49
C GLU A 61 -9.98 21.60 4.09
N LEU A 62 -8.98 20.80 4.48
CA LEU A 62 -9.20 19.47 5.06
C LEU A 62 -9.79 19.51 6.47
N ASN A 63 -9.61 20.61 7.19
CA ASN A 63 -10.12 20.80 8.55
C ASN A 63 -11.35 21.73 8.61
N VAL A 64 -11.93 22.11 7.47
CA VAL A 64 -13.10 23.03 7.43
C VAL A 64 -14.31 22.50 8.20
N PHE A 65 -14.41 21.19 8.39
CA PHE A 65 -15.48 20.53 9.15
C PHE A 65 -15.06 20.15 10.57
N SER A 66 -13.79 20.34 10.96
CA SER A 66 -13.30 20.02 12.30
C SER A 66 -13.78 21.01 13.36
N ASP A 67 -14.17 22.21 12.95
CA ASP A 67 -14.77 23.23 13.83
C ASP A 67 -16.29 23.08 13.97
N LEU A 68 -16.92 22.12 13.27
CA LEU A 68 -18.32 21.80 13.52
C LEU A 68 -18.40 21.14 14.90
N GLU A 69 -19.01 21.83 15.86
CA GLU A 69 -19.49 21.23 17.10
C GLU A 69 -20.26 19.97 16.73
N GLY A 70 -19.76 18.81 17.18
CA GLY A 70 -20.31 17.51 16.79
C GLY A 70 -21.82 17.53 16.97
N GLU A 71 -22.56 17.09 15.96
CA GLU A 71 -24.02 16.98 16.09
C GLU A 71 -24.33 16.09 17.30
N ASP A 72 -25.22 16.56 18.17
CA ASP A 72 -25.78 15.78 19.26
C ASP A 72 -26.47 14.55 18.64
N PHE A 73 -25.73 13.44 18.56
CA PHE A 73 -26.30 12.19 18.09
C PHE A 73 -27.46 11.81 19.01
N TYR A 74 -28.61 11.52 18.41
CA TYR A 74 -29.72 10.96 19.17
C TYR A 74 -29.26 9.66 19.83
N GLU A 75 -29.18 9.66 21.16
CA GLU A 75 -29.10 8.43 21.93
C GLU A 75 -30.43 7.72 21.73
N TYR A 76 -30.43 6.71 20.85
CA TYR A 76 -31.59 5.85 20.66
C TYR A 76 -31.87 5.23 22.03
N PRO A 77 -33.06 5.45 22.62
CA PRO A 77 -33.41 4.73 23.83
C PRO A 77 -33.33 3.25 23.46
N ASP A 78 -32.56 2.49 24.23
CA ASP A 78 -32.58 1.03 24.16
C ASP A 78 -34.05 0.62 24.21
N GLU A 79 -34.63 0.24 23.06
CA GLU A 79 -35.97 -0.31 23.04
C GLU A 79 -35.88 -1.60 23.85
N ASP A 80 -36.32 -1.49 25.10
CA ASP A 80 -36.41 -2.55 26.06
C ASP A 80 -36.95 -3.80 25.35
N LEU A 81 -36.02 -4.74 25.14
CA LEU A 81 -36.24 -6.15 24.84
C LEU A 81 -36.97 -6.84 26.00
N HIS A 82 -38.04 -6.25 26.51
CA HIS A 82 -38.85 -6.77 27.60
C HIS A 82 -40.30 -6.25 27.51
N ASN A 83 -41.09 -6.85 26.62
CA ASN A 83 -42.31 -7.44 27.15
C ASN A 83 -42.75 -8.68 26.35
N SER A 84 -42.45 -9.81 26.96
CA SER A 84 -43.08 -11.11 26.81
C SER A 84 -44.61 -11.05 26.72
N ALA A 85 -45.14 -11.85 25.80
CA ALA A 85 -46.36 -12.66 25.93
C ALA A 85 -47.70 -11.99 26.28
N SER A 86 -48.66 -12.06 25.36
CA SER A 86 -49.94 -12.73 25.64
C SER A 86 -50.70 -13.05 24.35
N TYR A 87 -51.09 -14.32 24.24
CA TYR A 87 -52.25 -14.82 23.48
C TYR A 87 -53.50 -13.96 23.72
N VAL A 88 -54.32 -13.68 22.71
CA VAL A 88 -55.55 -14.40 22.27
C VAL A 88 -55.89 -13.97 20.84
#